data_AF-A0A7X8KME0-F1
#
_entry.id   AF-A0A7X8KME0-F1
#
_cell.length_a   1.000
_cell.length_b   1.000
_cell.length_c   1.000
_cell.angle_alpha   90.00
_cell.angle_beta   90.00
_cell.angle_gamma   90.00
#
_symmetry.space_group_name_H-M   'P 1'
#
loop_
_entity.id
_entity.type
_entity.pdbx_description
1 polymer ?
#
loop_
_entity_poly.entity_id
_entity_poly.type
_entity_poly.pdbx_seq_one_letter_code
_entity_poly.pdbx_strand_id
1 'polypeptide(L)' 'KGYNEWYKTGTGSILSFDGPEKGRIMVFVEDTQGPVFDSIADKGGVYVPEGSYVVCIGRPGDILTVNVK' A
#
# COMPACT_ATOMS: atom_id res chain seq x y z
N LYS A 1 16.61 8.81 -8.45
CA LYS A 1 15.54 8.28 -9.34
C LYS A 1 14.60 7.47 -8.46
N GLY A 2 13.33 7.85 -8.35
CA GLY A 2 12.31 7.09 -7.61
C GLY A 2 11.47 6.24 -8.58
N TYR A 3 10.98 5.10 -8.11
CA TYR A 3 10.10 4.21 -8.85
C TYR A 3 8.84 3.98 -8.03
N ASN A 4 7.68 4.04 -8.68
CA ASN A 4 6.38 3.85 -8.06
C ASN A 4 5.57 2.86 -8.90
N GLU A 5 4.90 1.93 -8.23
CA GLU A 5 3.95 1.00 -8.84
C GLU A 5 2.57 1.13 -8.18
N TRP A 6 1.52 0.90 -8.99
CA TRP A 6 0.12 1.00 -8.57
C TRP A 6 -0.57 -0.33 -8.80
N TYR A 7 -1.22 -0.85 -7.76
CA TYR A 7 -2.01 -2.07 -7.82
C TYR A 7 -3.46 -1.79 -7.46
N LYS A 8 -4.42 -2.28 -8.27
CA LYS A 8 -5.86 -2.17 -7.99
C LYS A 8 -6.37 -3.46 -7.34
N THR A 9 -7.08 -3.33 -6.21
CA THR A 9 -7.61 -4.50 -5.46
C THR A 9 -8.81 -5.11 -6.19
N GLY A 10 -8.83 -6.45 -6.30
CA GLY A 10 -9.89 -7.18 -7.02
C GLY A 10 -11.10 -7.56 -6.17
N THR A 11 -10.94 -7.69 -4.84
CA THR A 11 -12.02 -7.91 -3.88
C THR A 11 -11.71 -7.14 -2.59
N GLY A 12 -12.73 -6.92 -1.76
CA GLY A 12 -12.53 -6.40 -0.40
C GLY A 12 -11.64 -7.34 0.41
N SER A 13 -10.62 -6.82 1.10
CA SER A 13 -9.60 -7.63 1.77
C SER A 13 -8.94 -6.89 2.94
N ILE A 14 -8.29 -7.61 3.85
CA ILE A 14 -7.36 -6.99 4.80
C ILE A 14 -5.95 -7.14 4.23
N LEU A 15 -5.28 -6.02 4.01
CA LEU A 15 -3.89 -6.01 3.60
C LEU A 15 -2.98 -5.88 4.81
N SER A 16 -1.84 -6.55 4.75
CA SER A 16 -0.71 -6.30 5.63
C SER A 16 0.56 -6.16 4.81
N PHE A 17 1.54 -5.46 5.35
CA PHE A 17 2.66 -4.97 4.57
C PHE A 17 3.98 -5.28 5.28
N ASP A 18 4.95 -5.74 4.49
CA ASP A 18 6.35 -5.89 4.91
C ASP A 18 7.24 -5.21 3.86
N GLY A 19 8.35 -4.61 4.29
CA GLY A 19 9.24 -3.92 3.36
C GLY A 19 10.46 -3.31 4.02
N PRO A 20 11.38 -2.73 3.22
CA PRO A 20 12.59 -2.12 3.73
C PRO A 20 12.27 -0.84 4.51
N GLU A 21 13.11 -0.51 5.49
CA GLU A 21 12.96 0.64 6.39
C GLU A 21 12.76 1.98 5.66
N LYS A 22 13.30 2.11 4.44
CA LYS A 22 13.24 3.34 3.63
C LYS A 22 12.18 3.30 2.52
N GLY A 23 11.35 2.26 2.49
CA GLY A 23 10.18 2.17 1.61
C GLY A 23 8.94 2.84 2.21
N ARG A 24 7.92 3.07 1.39
CA ARG A 24 6.61 3.56 1.84
C ARG A 24 5.50 2.86 1.06
N ILE A 25 4.45 2.48 1.77
CA ILE A 25 3.22 1.95 1.18
C ILE A 25 2.07 2.86 1.56
N MET A 26 1.26 3.22 0.57
CA MET A 26 0.02 3.96 0.79
C MET A 26 -1.16 3.23 0.16
N VAL A 27 -2.32 3.32 0.78
CA VAL A 27 -3.57 2.82 0.21
C VAL A 27 -4.53 3.97 -0.02
N PHE A 28 -5.10 4.05 -1.21
CA PHE A 28 -6.15 5.00 -1.58
C PHE A 28 -7.43 4.26 -1.86
N VAL A 29 -8.53 4.76 -1.32
CA VAL A 29 -9.89 4.31 -1.66
C VAL A 29 -10.51 5.43 -2.50
N GLU A 30 -11.34 5.07 -3.48
CA GLU A 30 -12.07 6.09 -4.25
C GLU A 30 -12.91 6.97 -3.30
N ASP A 31 -13.06 8.24 -3.68
CA ASP A 31 -13.81 9.26 -2.94
C ASP A 31 -13.28 9.64 -1.54
N THR A 32 -12.05 9.26 -1.17
CA THR A 32 -11.40 9.73 0.06
C THR A 32 -10.47 10.93 -0.17
N GLN A 33 -10.44 11.88 0.75
CA GLN A 33 -9.43 12.96 0.75
C GLN A 33 -8.10 12.43 1.31
N GLY A 34 -7.36 11.71 0.48
CA GLY A 34 -6.02 11.20 0.81
C GLY A 34 -5.98 9.69 1.09
N PRO A 35 -4.81 9.16 1.48
CA PRO A 35 -4.65 7.75 1.73
C PRO A 35 -5.37 7.34 3.02
N VAL A 36 -6.02 6.18 2.98
CA VAL A 36 -6.62 5.55 4.17
C VAL A 36 -5.59 4.78 5.00
N PHE A 37 -4.39 4.60 4.46
CA PHE A 37 -3.24 4.00 5.13
C PHE A 37 -1.95 4.60 4.56
N ASP A 38 -1.02 4.90 5.44
CA ASP A 38 0.35 5.29 5.12
C ASP A 38 1.33 4.61 6.07
N SER A 39 2.22 3.76 5.57
CA SER A 39 3.16 2.99 6.39
C SER A 39 4.14 3.85 7.21
N ILE A 40 4.24 5.15 6.95
CA ILE A 40 5.00 6.08 7.78
C ILE A 40 4.24 6.46 9.06
N ALA A 41 2.93 6.64 8.95
CA ALA A 41 2.06 7.07 10.05
C ALA A 41 1.41 5.89 10.78
N ASP A 42 1.05 4.85 10.02
CA ASP A 42 0.24 3.73 10.44
C ASP A 42 1.07 2.45 10.59
N LYS A 43 0.54 1.52 11.40
CA LYS A 43 1.12 0.18 11.59
C LYS A 43 0.02 -0.87 11.51
N GLY A 44 0.41 -2.10 11.19
CA GLY A 44 -0.50 -3.23 11.12
C GLY A 44 -1.19 -3.35 9.77
N GLY A 45 -2.36 -3.97 9.76
CA GLY A 45 -3.14 -4.18 8.55
C GLY A 45 -4.24 -3.15 8.37
N VAL A 46 -4.68 -2.98 7.12
CA VAL A 46 -5.78 -2.08 6.74
C VAL A 46 -6.81 -2.86 5.93
N TYR A 47 -8.10 -2.63 6.23
CA TYR A 47 -9.16 -3.11 5.36
C TYR A 47 -9.25 -2.24 4.11
N VAL A 48 -9.22 -2.88 2.95
CA VAL A 48 -9.30 -2.23 1.64
C VAL A 48 -10.55 -2.73 0.92
N PRO A 49 -11.48 -1.84 0.55
CA PRO A 49 -12.56 -2.18 -0.37
C PRO A 49 -12.03 -2.63 -1.73
N GLU A 50 -12.87 -3.32 -2.50
CA GLU A 50 -12.62 -3.59 -3.92
C GLU A 50 -12.38 -2.27 -4.67
N GLY A 51 -11.48 -2.29 -5.65
CA GLY A 51 -11.18 -1.14 -6.48
C GLY A 51 -10.25 -0.10 -5.85
N SER A 52 -9.78 -0.33 -4.62
CA SER A 52 -8.75 0.49 -3.96
C SER A 52 -7.41 0.39 -4.66
N TYR A 53 -6.56 1.39 -4.48
CA TYR A 53 -5.22 1.46 -5.05
C TYR A 53 -4.14 1.35 -3.97
N VAL A 54 -3.18 0.46 -4.18
CA VAL A 54 -1.97 0.34 -3.34
C VAL A 54 -0.81 0.95 -4.10
N VAL A 55 -0.10 1.88 -3.46
CA VAL A 55 1.09 2.55 -3.99
C VAL A 55 2.31 2.06 -3.23
N CYS A 56 3.28 1.51 -3.95
CA CYS A 56 4.57 1.10 -3.39
C CYS A 56 5.66 2.08 -3.85
N ILE A 57 6.38 2.66 -2.90
CA ILE A 57 7.48 3.62 -3.13
C ILE A 57 8.75 3.05 -2.52
N GLY A 58 9.80 2.93 -3.33
CA GLY A 58 11.08 2.40 -2.89
C GLY A 58 12.24 2.76 -3.81
N ARG A 59 13.39 2.15 -3.53
CA ARG A 59 14.59 2.21 -4.37
C ARG A 59 14.60 1.02 -5.35
N PRO A 60 15.32 1.12 -6.47
CA PRO A 60 15.58 -0.04 -7.32
C PRO A 60 16.16 -1.20 -6.50
N GLY A 61 15.54 -2.38 -6.61
CA GLY A 61 15.94 -3.58 -5.87
C GLY A 61 15.30 -3.74 -4.49
N ASP A 62 14.54 -2.75 -4.01
CA ASP A 62 13.72 -2.92 -2.81
C ASP A 62 12.61 -3.94 -3.07
N ILE A 63 12.35 -4.80 -2.09
CA ILE A 63 11.24 -5.75 -2.11
C ILE A 63 10.20 -5.29 -1.10
N LEU A 64 9.05 -4.87 -1.59
CA LEU A 64 7.87 -4.55 -0.78
C LEU A 64 6.85 -5.66 -0.97
N THR A 65 6.39 -6.25 0.14
CA THR A 65 5.44 -7.35 0.13
C THR A 65 4.08 -6.85 0.59
N VAL A 66 3.07 -7.11 -0.23
CA VAL A 66 1.66 -6.89 0.11
C VAL A 66 1.02 -8.26 0.32
N ASN A 67 0.60 -8.54 1.54
CA ASN A 67 -0.03 -9.79 1.92
C ASN A 67 -1.54 -9.58 2.06
N VAL A 68 -2.34 -10.44 1.42
CA VAL A 68 -3.79 -10.53 1.62
C VAL A 68 -4.05 -11.52 2.74
N LYS A 69 -4.85 -11.11 3.74
CA LYS A 69 -5.35 -11.99 4.80
C LYS A 69 -6.76 -12.46 4.51
#